data_AF-A0A929Y1F2-F1
#
_entry.id   AF-A0A929Y1F2-F1
#
_cell.length_a   1.000
_cell.length_b   1.000
_cell.length_c   1.000
_cell.angle_alpha   90.00
_cell.angle_beta   90.00
_cell.angle_gamma   90.00
#
_symmetry.space_group_name_H-M   'P 1'
#
loop_
_entity.id
_entity.type
_entity.pdbx_description
1 polymer ?
#
loop_
_entity_poly.entity_id
_entity_poly.type
_entity_poly.pdbx_seq_one_letter_code
_entity_poly.pdbx_strand_id
1 'polypeptide(L)'
;DFVTKTDDIDNEAMEALKKAFTEVKYTLNPNVTTRNSLNDYYSALVSQVATSGSVGKSILDAQKVTVSGIRDAREQILGVSQDEELQFMIQFQNAFNANSRYINVVSEMLDHLLRTLGG
;
A
#
# COMPACT_ATOMS: atom_id res chain seq x y z
N ASP A 1 17.13 -12.96 44.12
CA ASP A 1 16.01 -13.50 44.91
C ASP A 1 15.74 -12.62 46.12
N PHE A 2 14.47 -12.48 46.51
CA PHE A 2 14.06 -11.73 47.71
C PHE A 2 14.38 -12.58 48.95
N VAL A 3 15.61 -12.48 49.43
CA VAL A 3 16.10 -13.26 50.56
C VAL A 3 16.66 -12.31 51.61
N THR A 4 16.29 -12.53 52.87
CA THR A 4 16.83 -11.78 54.00
C THR A 4 18.32 -12.09 54.18
N LYS A 5 19.03 -11.32 55.02
CA LYS A 5 20.45 -11.56 55.32
C LYS A 5 20.73 -12.95 55.94
N THR A 6 19.69 -13.68 56.32
CA THR A 6 19.72 -15.01 56.95
C THR A 6 19.41 -16.16 55.98
N ASP A 7 19.31 -15.87 54.67
CA ASP A 7 18.97 -16.84 53.61
C ASP A 7 17.51 -17.37 53.64
N ASP A 8 16.66 -16.77 54.49
CA ASP A 8 15.21 -17.00 54.51
C ASP A 8 14.47 -16.09 53.51
N ILE A 9 13.39 -16.62 52.90
CA ILE A 9 12.54 -15.89 51.94
C ILE A 9 11.94 -14.65 52.60
N ASP A 10 12.18 -13.47 52.01
CA ASP A 10 11.69 -12.19 52.51
C ASP A 10 10.24 -11.92 52.05
N ASN A 11 9.30 -12.60 52.70
CA ASN A 11 7.86 -12.45 52.43
C ASN A 11 7.34 -11.05 52.76
N GLU A 12 7.97 -10.33 53.69
CA GLU A 12 7.54 -8.99 54.09
C GLU A 12 7.88 -7.96 53.01
N ALA A 13 9.09 -8.03 52.43
CA ALA A 13 9.46 -7.21 51.29
C ALA A 13 8.59 -7.52 50.05
N MET A 14 8.23 -8.79 49.83
CA MET A 14 7.33 -9.17 48.74
C MET A 14 5.93 -8.58 48.88
N GLU A 15 5.33 -8.63 50.07
CA GLU A 15 4.02 -8.02 50.33
C GLU A 15 4.07 -6.49 50.27
N ALA A 16 5.14 -5.86 50.75
CA ALA A 16 5.34 -4.42 50.62
C ALA A 16 5.43 -3.98 49.14
N LEU A 17 6.16 -4.73 48.32
CA LEU A 17 6.28 -4.46 46.87
C LEU A 17 4.94 -4.65 46.15
N LYS A 18 4.24 -5.76 46.44
CA LYS A 18 2.91 -6.03 45.89
C LYS A 18 1.95 -4.90 46.23
N LYS A 19 1.94 -4.46 47.48
CA LYS A 19 1.13 -3.32 47.93
C LYS A 19 1.50 -2.04 47.19
N ALA A 20 2.79 -1.74 47.02
CA ALA A 20 3.23 -0.55 46.29
C ALA A 20 2.69 -0.48 44.84
N PHE A 21 2.56 -1.62 44.16
CA PHE A 21 2.07 -1.68 42.78
C PHE A 21 0.56 -1.85 42.62
N THR A 22 -0.12 -2.43 43.61
CA THR A 22 -1.56 -2.76 43.56
C THR A 22 -2.45 -1.83 44.39
N GLU A 23 -1.88 -1.04 45.29
CA GLU A 23 -2.66 -0.13 46.13
C GLU A 23 -3.26 1.00 45.28
N VAL A 24 -4.60 1.06 45.28
CA VAL A 24 -5.40 2.05 44.54
C VAL A 24 -5.46 3.36 45.33
N LYS A 25 -4.32 4.05 45.41
CA LYS A 25 -4.15 5.23 46.27
C LYS A 25 -4.01 6.54 45.49
N TYR A 26 -3.52 6.47 44.25
CA TYR A 26 -3.10 7.64 43.50
C TYR A 26 -4.20 8.11 42.55
N THR A 27 -4.37 9.43 42.44
CA THR A 27 -5.25 10.08 41.46
C THR A 27 -4.38 10.70 40.37
N LEU A 28 -4.73 10.46 39.10
CA LEU A 28 -3.94 10.91 37.95
C LEU A 28 -3.94 12.44 37.78
N ASN A 29 -4.98 13.11 38.26
CA ASN A 29 -5.18 14.56 38.17
C ASN A 29 -6.07 14.98 39.37
N PRO A 30 -5.84 16.15 40.00
CA PRO A 30 -6.71 16.66 41.08
C PRO A 30 -8.20 16.79 40.67
N ASN A 31 -8.51 16.80 39.37
CA ASN A 31 -9.87 16.87 38.85
C ASN A 31 -10.53 15.49 38.61
N VAL A 32 -9.82 14.37 38.86
CA VAL A 32 -10.34 13.01 38.64
C VAL A 32 -10.43 12.28 39.98
N THR A 33 -11.65 11.94 40.40
CA THR A 33 -11.95 11.23 41.66
C THR A 33 -11.66 9.73 41.60
N THR A 34 -11.48 9.17 40.39
CA THR A 34 -11.11 7.77 40.21
C THR A 34 -9.67 7.54 40.65
N ARG A 35 -9.51 6.79 41.74
CA ARG A 35 -8.19 6.33 42.19
C ARG A 35 -7.79 5.13 41.33
N ASN A 36 -6.51 5.07 40.94
CA ASN A 36 -5.94 3.96 40.18
C ASN A 36 -4.70 3.44 40.90
N SER A 37 -4.40 2.14 40.75
CA SER A 37 -3.09 1.63 41.12
C SER A 37 -2.05 1.95 40.03
N LEU A 38 -0.76 1.83 40.37
CA LEU A 38 0.31 1.97 39.39
C LEU A 38 0.19 0.92 38.27
N ASN A 39 -0.25 -0.29 38.62
CA ASN A 39 -0.51 -1.37 37.66
C ASN A 39 -1.64 -1.03 36.68
N ASP A 40 -2.73 -0.45 37.16
CA ASP A 40 -3.87 -0.08 36.30
C ASP A 40 -3.48 1.02 35.31
N TYR A 41 -2.70 2.01 35.77
CA TYR A 41 -2.20 3.08 34.90
C TYR A 41 -1.28 2.54 33.81
N TYR A 42 -0.32 1.69 34.18
CA TYR A 42 0.59 1.07 33.22
C TYR A 42 -0.17 0.20 32.22
N SER A 43 -1.13 -0.61 32.70
CA SER A 43 -1.97 -1.45 31.85
C SER A 43 -2.78 -0.62 30.86
N ALA A 44 -3.41 0.48 31.32
CA ALA A 44 -4.17 1.39 30.46
C ALA A 44 -3.28 2.04 29.39
N LEU A 45 -2.06 2.47 29.75
CA LEU A 45 -1.10 3.05 28.82
C LEU A 45 -0.68 2.05 27.74
N VAL A 46 -0.34 0.81 28.14
CA VAL A 46 0.01 -0.26 27.20
C VAL A 46 -1.17 -0.59 26.29
N SER A 47 -2.39 -0.68 26.84
CA SER A 47 -3.60 -0.88 26.03
C SER A 47 -3.81 0.24 25.03
N GLN A 48 -3.62 1.50 25.41
CA GLN A 48 -3.79 2.63 24.50
C GLN A 48 -2.77 2.59 23.34
N VAL A 49 -1.51 2.27 23.62
CA VAL A 49 -0.48 2.11 22.59
C VAL A 49 -0.82 0.94 21.68
N ALA A 50 -1.24 -0.20 22.24
CA ALA A 50 -1.62 -1.38 21.46
C ALA A 50 -2.83 -1.09 20.54
N THR A 51 -3.86 -0.43 21.05
CA THR A 51 -5.03 -0.02 20.27
C THR A 51 -4.63 0.93 19.15
N SER A 52 -3.80 1.93 19.43
CA SER A 52 -3.32 2.90 18.43
C SER A 52 -2.52 2.21 17.33
N GLY A 53 -1.63 1.28 17.71
CA GLY A 53 -0.86 0.46 16.76
C GLY A 53 -1.75 -0.43 15.89
N SER A 54 -2.78 -1.06 16.49
CA SER A 54 -3.74 -1.89 15.76
C SER A 54 -4.54 -1.07 14.74
N VAL A 55 -5.05 0.11 15.13
CA VAL A 55 -5.76 1.00 14.22
C VAL A 55 -4.86 1.47 13.09
N GLY A 56 -3.63 1.87 13.40
CA GLY A 56 -2.65 2.26 12.39
C GLY A 56 -2.36 1.16 11.38
N LYS A 57 -2.24 -0.10 11.85
CA LYS A 57 -2.06 -1.26 10.97
C LYS A 57 -3.28 -1.48 10.07
N SER A 58 -4.50 -1.40 10.60
CA SER A 58 -5.73 -1.52 9.81
C SER A 58 -5.83 -0.44 8.73
N ILE A 59 -5.44 0.80 9.05
CA ILE A 59 -5.40 1.92 8.08
C ILE A 59 -4.36 1.64 6.99
N LEU A 60 -3.17 1.18 7.36
CA LEU A 60 -2.13 0.82 6.40
C LEU A 60 -2.60 -0.26 5.42
N ASP A 61 -3.25 -1.31 5.92
CA ASP A 61 -3.75 -2.40 5.07
C ASP A 61 -4.88 -1.92 4.14
N ALA A 62 -5.79 -1.07 4.64
CA ALA A 62 -6.81 -0.43 3.80
C ALA A 62 -6.21 0.48 2.70
N GLN A 63 -5.16 1.25 3.05
CA GLN A 63 -4.44 2.09 2.08
C GLN A 63 -3.73 1.25 1.02
N LYS A 64 -3.12 0.11 1.38
CA LYS A 64 -2.51 -0.79 0.40
C LYS A 64 -3.53 -1.31 -0.61
N VAL A 65 -4.71 -1.72 -0.15
CA VAL A 65 -5.81 -2.13 -1.04
C VAL A 65 -6.23 -0.98 -1.95
N THR A 66 -6.38 0.22 -1.40
CA THR A 66 -6.75 1.41 -2.17
C THR A 66 -5.71 1.74 -3.25
N VAL A 67 -4.42 1.72 -2.92
CA VAL A 67 -3.34 1.97 -3.86
C VAL A 67 -3.30 0.89 -4.95
N SER A 68 -3.48 -0.38 -4.59
CA SER A 68 -3.58 -1.47 -5.57
C SER A 68 -4.74 -1.23 -6.53
N GLY A 69 -5.93 -0.95 -6.02
CA GLY A 69 -7.10 -0.70 -6.86
C GLY A 69 -6.93 0.50 -7.80
N ILE A 70 -6.29 1.58 -7.32
CA ILE A 70 -5.95 2.74 -8.18
C ILE A 70 -4.93 2.34 -9.25
N ARG A 71 -3.93 1.54 -8.89
CA ARG A 71 -2.93 1.04 -9.84
C ARG A 71 -3.58 0.17 -10.91
N ASP A 72 -4.46 -0.74 -10.51
CA ASP A 72 -5.18 -1.62 -11.43
C ASP A 72 -6.08 -0.82 -12.37
N ALA A 73 -6.82 0.18 -11.85
CA ALA A 73 -7.61 1.10 -12.66
C ALA A 73 -6.74 1.92 -13.63
N ARG A 74 -5.55 2.35 -13.18
CA ARG A 74 -4.60 3.05 -14.04
C ARG A 74 -4.07 2.12 -15.14
N GLU A 75 -3.73 0.88 -14.83
CA GLU A 75 -3.32 -0.12 -15.80
C GLU A 75 -4.46 -0.49 -16.76
N GLN A 76 -5.73 -0.39 -16.34
CA GLN A 76 -6.87 -0.58 -17.25
C GLN A 76 -7.03 0.58 -18.25
N ILE A 77 -6.78 1.82 -17.82
CA ILE A 77 -6.89 3.01 -18.69
C ILE A 77 -5.65 3.17 -19.58
N LEU A 78 -4.46 2.94 -19.02
CA LEU A 78 -3.18 3.08 -19.72
C LEU A 78 -2.72 1.78 -20.39
N GLY A 79 -3.37 0.66 -20.09
CA GLY A 79 -3.06 -0.64 -20.66
C GLY A 79 -3.42 -0.63 -22.14
N VAL A 80 -2.42 -0.43 -22.98
CA VAL A 80 -2.53 -0.68 -24.40
C VAL A 80 -2.63 -2.19 -24.58
N SER A 81 -3.65 -2.65 -25.29
CA SER A 81 -3.74 -4.05 -25.69
C SER A 81 -2.68 -4.33 -26.76
N GLN A 82 -1.70 -5.18 -26.43
CA GLN A 82 -0.66 -5.57 -27.40
C GLN A 82 -1.26 -6.19 -28.67
N ASP A 83 -2.41 -6.85 -28.55
CA ASP A 83 -3.13 -7.44 -29.68
C ASP A 83 -3.78 -6.35 -30.55
N GLU A 84 -4.35 -5.29 -29.96
CA GLU A 84 -4.86 -4.15 -30.71
C GLU A 84 -3.72 -3.38 -31.39
N GLU A 85 -2.61 -3.16 -30.69
CA GLU A 85 -1.42 -2.51 -31.25
C GLU A 85 -0.83 -3.33 -32.41
N LEU A 86 -0.77 -4.66 -32.27
CA LEU A 86 -0.36 -5.57 -33.34
C LEU A 86 -1.34 -5.54 -34.52
N GLN A 87 -2.65 -5.51 -34.26
CA GLN A 87 -3.67 -5.37 -35.29
C GLN A 87 -3.50 -4.06 -36.07
N PHE A 88 -3.27 -2.93 -35.38
CA PHE A 88 -2.98 -1.65 -36.02
C PHE A 88 -1.69 -1.73 -36.85
N MET A 89 -0.63 -2.37 -36.33
CA MET A 89 0.62 -2.55 -37.07
C MET A 89 0.41 -3.35 -38.36
N ILE A 90 -0.33 -4.46 -38.30
CA ILE A 90 -0.68 -5.28 -39.47
C ILE A 90 -1.51 -4.45 -40.47
N GLN A 91 -2.46 -3.65 -39.99
CA GLN A 91 -3.26 -2.78 -40.84
C GLN A 91 -2.40 -1.73 -41.57
N PHE A 92 -1.51 -1.05 -40.85
CA PHE A 92 -0.57 -0.09 -41.44
C PHE A 92 0.35 -0.76 -42.46
N GLN A 93 0.85 -1.96 -42.17
CA GLN A 93 1.71 -2.70 -43.09
C GLN A 93 0.96 -3.12 -44.37
N ASN A 94 -0.28 -3.57 -44.25
CA ASN A 94 -1.14 -3.87 -45.39
C ASN A 94 -1.46 -2.61 -46.22
N ALA A 95 -1.82 -1.51 -45.57
CA ALA A 95 -2.08 -0.23 -46.25
C ALA A 95 -0.82 0.28 -46.98
N PHE A 96 0.35 0.18 -46.36
CA PHE A 96 1.62 0.57 -46.98
C PHE A 96 1.94 -0.28 -48.21
N ASN A 97 1.78 -1.59 -48.12
CA ASN A 97 1.97 -2.50 -49.24
C ASN A 97 0.98 -2.22 -50.39
N ALA A 98 -0.28 -1.92 -50.08
CA ALA A 98 -1.28 -1.54 -51.06
C ALA A 98 -0.94 -0.20 -51.74
N ASN A 99 -0.56 0.81 -50.97
CA ASN A 99 -0.15 2.12 -51.48
C ASN A 99 1.10 2.04 -52.37
N SER A 100 2.07 1.19 -52.01
CA SER A 100 3.27 0.97 -52.81
C SER A 100 2.94 0.40 -54.19
N ARG A 101 2.02 -0.57 -54.24
CA ARG A 101 1.51 -1.11 -55.52
C ARG A 101 0.75 -0.05 -56.31
N TYR A 102 -0.08 0.75 -55.64
CA TYR A 102 -0.82 1.84 -56.29
C TYR A 102 0.12 2.88 -56.92
N ILE A 103 1.18 3.28 -56.20
CA ILE A 103 2.21 4.21 -56.72
C ILE A 103 2.91 3.62 -57.94
N ASN A 104 3.27 2.33 -57.90
CA ASN A 104 3.90 1.66 -59.05
C ASN A 104 2.97 1.67 -60.27
N VAL A 105 1.69 1.35 -60.08
CA VAL A 105 0.69 1.38 -61.16
C VAL A 105 0.53 2.79 -61.72
N VAL A 106 0.49 3.83 -60.87
CA VAL A 106 0.45 5.22 -61.32
C VAL A 106 1.70 5.60 -62.10
N SER A 107 2.89 5.18 -61.65
CA SER A 107 4.15 5.41 -62.35
C SER A 107 4.16 4.75 -63.73
N GLU A 108 3.70 3.51 -63.84
CA GLU A 108 3.58 2.79 -65.12
C GLU A 108 2.60 3.48 -66.09
N MET A 109 1.47 3.99 -65.58
CA MET A 109 0.52 4.75 -66.39
C MET A 109 1.10 6.08 -66.88
N LEU A 110 1.82 6.81 -66.02
CA LEU A 110 2.50 8.06 -66.40
C LEU A 110 3.57 7.80 -67.48
N ASP A 111 4.37 6.75 -67.32
CA ASP A 111 5.36 6.33 -68.31
C ASP A 111 4.69 5.95 -69.65
N HIS A 112 3.54 5.27 -69.59
CA HIS A 112 2.81 4.90 -70.80
C HIS A 112 2.26 6.12 -71.54
N LEU A 113 1.66 7.08 -70.82
CA LEU A 113 1.18 8.34 -71.38
C LEU A 113 2.32 9.16 -72.01
N LEU A 114 3.47 9.26 -71.34
CA LEU A 114 4.65 9.96 -71.86
C LEU A 114 5.16 9.32 -73.15
N ARG A 115 5.20 7.98 -73.23
CA ARG A 115 5.62 7.26 -74.43
C ARG A 115 4.65 7.37 -75.60
N THR A 116 3.35 7.54 -75.33
CA THR A 116 2.33 7.70 -76.39
C THR A 116 2.16 9.13 -76.88
N LEU A 117 2.46 10.15 -76.06
CA LEU A 117 2.40 11.56 -76.47
C LEU A 117 3.72 12.10 -77.05
N GLY A 118 4.86 11.56 -76.61
CA GLY A 118 6.20 12.01 -77.01
C GLY A 118 6.83 11.22 -78.15
N GLY A 119 6.12 10.23 -78.71
CA GLY A 119 6.50 9.44 -79.87
C GLY A 119 5.67 9.79 -81.10
#